data_AF-A0A6A6AU79-F1
#
_entry.id   AF-A0A6A6AU79-F1
#
_cell.length_a   1.000
_cell.length_b   1.000
_cell.length_c   1.000
_cell.angle_alpha   90.00
_cell.angle_beta   90.00
_cell.angle_gamma   90.00
#
_symmetry.space_group_name_H-M   'P 1'
#
loop_
_entity.id
_entity.type
_entity.pdbx_description
1 polymer ?
#
loop_
_entity_poly.entity_id
_entity_poly.type
_entity_poly.pdbx_seq_one_letter_code
_entity_poly.pdbx_strand_id
1 'polypeptide(L)'
;YEALSYTWHIDRDYEAPTPGRMRTIICNGKTLKVHQNLYNALLQLRQHNRGHPFWIDAICIDQGDGGCNSEKRRAKIKSEKSAQVNIMGTIFGSAQAVVVWLGRSSALTYMATKLIQPLFNNKKKE
;
A
#
# COMPACT_ATOMS: atom_id res chain seq x y z
N TYR A 1 -5.78 4.32 -12.78
CA TYR A 1 -5.69 4.02 -11.34
C TYR A 1 -4.50 4.77 -10.78
N GLU A 2 -4.46 4.98 -9.47
CA GLU A 2 -3.26 5.43 -8.75
C GLU A 2 -2.62 4.22 -8.06
N ALA A 3 -1.30 4.21 -7.87
CA ALA A 3 -0.61 3.15 -7.13
C ALA A 3 -0.19 3.64 -5.75
N LEU A 4 -0.33 2.80 -4.73
CA LEU A 4 0.16 3.11 -3.38
C LEU A 4 1.54 2.50 -3.18
N SER A 5 2.52 3.34 -2.86
CA SER A 5 3.84 2.92 -2.38
C SER A 5 3.90 3.11 -0.87
N TYR A 6 4.14 2.02 -0.13
CA TYR A 6 4.17 2.01 1.33
C TYR A 6 4.96 0.79 1.81
N THR A 7 5.40 0.81 3.06
CA THR A 7 6.00 -0.35 3.71
C THR A 7 4.91 -1.18 4.40
N TRP A 8 5.01 -2.51 4.35
CA TRP A 8 4.03 -3.38 4.99
C TRP A 8 4.04 -3.23 6.53
N HIS A 9 5.19 -2.83 7.08
CA HIS A 9 5.43 -2.60 8.52
C HIS A 9 6.02 -1.20 8.74
N ILE A 10 5.85 -0.63 9.94
CA ILE A 10 6.49 0.64 10.35
C ILE A 10 7.66 0.30 11.26
N ASP A 11 8.83 0.90 11.01
CA ASP A 11 10.16 0.64 11.61
C ASP A 11 10.29 0.78 13.13
N ARG A 12 9.20 0.97 13.89
CA ARG A 12 9.25 0.78 15.35
C ARG A 12 9.15 -0.69 15.77
N ASP A 13 8.90 -1.59 14.83
CA ASP A 13 8.88 -3.04 15.06
C ASP A 13 10.15 -3.65 14.46
N TYR A 14 11.30 -3.46 15.13
CA TYR A 14 12.51 -4.22 14.86
C TYR A 14 12.44 -5.65 15.41
N GLU A 15 11.37 -6.00 16.11
CA GLU A 15 11.05 -7.38 16.48
C GLU A 15 10.03 -7.96 15.49
N ALA A 16 10.19 -9.25 15.22
CA ALA A 16 9.40 -10.06 14.28
C ALA A 16 7.92 -9.64 14.19
N PRO A 17 7.29 -9.73 13.01
CA PRO A 17 5.92 -9.27 12.77
C PRO A 17 5.00 -9.77 13.87
N THR A 18 4.67 -8.88 14.82
CA THR A 18 3.94 -9.30 16.01
C THR A 18 2.51 -9.63 15.57
N PRO A 19 2.02 -10.86 15.82
CA PRO A 19 0.63 -11.20 15.57
C PRO A 19 -0.26 -10.29 16.43
N GLY A 20 -0.84 -9.25 15.83
CA GLY A 20 -1.57 -8.23 16.61
C GLY A 20 -1.84 -6.93 15.88
N ARG A 21 -1.19 -6.67 14.73
CA ARG A 21 -1.39 -5.44 13.95
C ARG A 21 -2.16 -5.63 12.65
N MET A 22 -2.96 -6.69 12.53
CA MET A 22 -3.87 -6.87 11.39
C MET A 22 -5.20 -6.16 11.65
N ARG A 23 -5.72 -5.49 10.63
CA ARG A 23 -7.03 -4.84 10.61
C ARG A 23 -7.88 -5.45 9.52
N THR A 24 -9.17 -5.52 9.79
CA THR A 24 -10.13 -6.02 8.81
C THR A 24 -10.68 -4.87 7.99
N ILE A 25 -10.70 -5.05 6.68
CA ILE A 25 -11.39 -4.16 5.73
C ILE A 25 -12.38 -4.98 4.90
N ILE A 26 -13.36 -4.30 4.33
CA ILE A 26 -14.30 -4.88 3.37
C ILE A 26 -13.98 -4.31 2.00
N CYS A 27 -13.72 -5.18 1.04
CA CYS A 27 -13.48 -4.82 -0.36
C CYS A 27 -14.39 -5.67 -1.24
N ASN A 28 -15.30 -5.05 -1.99
CA ASN A 28 -16.29 -5.73 -2.84
C ASN A 28 -17.05 -6.85 -2.12
N GLY A 29 -17.51 -6.58 -0.89
CA GLY A 29 -18.23 -7.56 -0.04
C GLY A 29 -17.36 -8.66 0.56
N LYS A 30 -16.05 -8.70 0.26
CA LYS A 30 -15.11 -9.66 0.85
C LYS A 30 -14.35 -9.04 2.01
N THR A 31 -14.22 -9.82 3.08
CA THR A 31 -13.40 -9.50 4.24
C THR A 31 -11.94 -9.77 3.93
N LEU A 32 -11.10 -8.74 4.02
CA LEU A 32 -9.65 -8.83 3.86
C LEU A 32 -8.95 -8.42 5.15
N LYS A 33 -7.82 -9.06 5.46
CA LYS A 33 -6.94 -8.64 6.54
C LYS A 33 -5.76 -7.87 5.97
N VAL A 34 -5.52 -6.68 6.50
CA VAL A 34 -4.41 -5.81 6.09
C VAL A 34 -3.61 -5.37 7.30
N HIS A 35 -2.33 -5.07 7.10
CA HIS A 35 -1.50 -4.53 8.17
C HIS A 35 -2.00 -3.15 8.62
N GLN A 36 -1.76 -2.80 9.88
CA GLN A 36 -2.16 -1.53 10.49
C GLN A 36 -1.64 -0.32 9.70
N ASN A 37 -0.45 -0.43 9.09
CA ASN A 37 0.09 0.66 8.29
C ASN A 37 -0.79 0.93 7.06
N LEU A 38 -1.14 -0.12 6.32
CA LEU A 38 -2.05 0.00 5.18
C LEU A 38 -3.43 0.48 5.61
N TYR A 39 -3.96 -0.01 6.73
CA TYR A 39 -5.23 0.48 7.27
C TYR A 39 -5.22 1.99 7.51
N ASN A 40 -4.15 2.51 8.12
CA ASN A 40 -3.99 3.95 8.34
C ASN A 40 -3.88 4.71 7.01
N ALA A 41 -3.12 4.18 6.05
CA ALA A 41 -3.00 4.77 4.72
C ALA A 41 -4.37 4.85 4.03
N LEU A 42 -5.15 3.76 4.05
CA LEU A 42 -6.50 3.70 3.47
C LEU A 42 -7.47 4.71 4.11
N LEU A 43 -7.40 4.93 5.41
CA LEU A 43 -8.21 5.93 6.09
C LEU A 43 -7.89 7.35 5.61
N GLN A 44 -6.60 7.67 5.45
CA GLN A 44 -6.19 8.99 4.96
C GLN A 44 -6.48 9.14 3.47
N LEU A 45 -6.22 8.12 2.66
CA LEU A 45 -6.59 8.10 1.25
C LEU A 45 -8.09 8.34 1.07
N ARG A 46 -8.96 7.76 1.91
CA ARG A 46 -10.40 7.98 1.84
C ARG A 46 -10.80 9.45 1.98
N GLN A 47 -10.05 10.24 2.75
CA GLN A 47 -10.32 11.67 2.94
C GLN A 47 -9.89 12.51 1.73
N HIS A 48 -8.91 12.04 0.97
CA HIS A 48 -8.33 12.78 -0.15
C HIS A 48 -8.70 12.21 -1.53
N ASN A 49 -9.26 10.99 -1.60
CA ASN A 49 -9.56 10.33 -2.84
C ASN A 49 -10.73 11.01 -3.56
N ARG A 50 -10.49 11.40 -4.81
CA ARG A 50 -11.47 12.05 -5.70
C ARG A 50 -12.28 11.05 -6.53
N GLY A 51 -12.33 9.79 -6.11
CA GLY A 51 -13.03 8.71 -6.81
C GLY A 51 -12.16 7.90 -7.78
N HIS A 52 -10.83 8.02 -7.71
CA HIS A 52 -9.95 7.18 -8.51
C HIS A 52 -9.70 5.82 -7.82
N PRO A 53 -9.66 4.71 -8.59
CA PRO A 53 -9.31 3.42 -8.04
C PRO A 53 -7.81 3.36 -7.72
N PHE A 54 -7.48 2.71 -6.61
CA PHE A 54 -6.10 2.44 -6.19
C PHE A 54 -5.69 1.01 -6.52
N TRP A 55 -4.47 0.86 -7.01
CA TRP A 55 -3.75 -0.41 -6.99
C TRP A 55 -2.88 -0.48 -5.73
N ILE A 56 -3.09 -1.52 -4.94
CA ILE A 56 -2.42 -1.75 -3.65
C ILE A 56 -2.05 -3.22 -3.60
N ASP A 57 -0.76 -3.54 -3.53
CA ASP A 57 -0.23 -4.91 -3.59
C ASP A 57 -0.91 -5.88 -2.60
N ALA A 58 -1.08 -5.50 -1.34
CA ALA A 58 -1.70 -6.34 -0.31
C ALA A 58 -3.20 -6.60 -0.53
N ILE A 59 -3.84 -5.90 -1.47
CA ILE A 59 -5.27 -6.05 -1.82
C ILE A 59 -5.43 -6.66 -3.21
N CYS A 60 -4.67 -6.18 -4.19
CA CYS A 60 -4.77 -6.56 -5.60
C CYS A 60 -4.07 -7.88 -5.89
N ILE A 61 -3.04 -8.23 -5.12
CA ILE A 61 -2.33 -9.51 -5.22
C ILE A 61 -2.94 -10.47 -4.20
N ASP A 62 -3.16 -11.72 -4.62
CA ASP A 62 -3.81 -12.71 -3.78
C ASP A 62 -2.92 -13.14 -2.61
N GLN A 63 -3.23 -12.69 -1.40
CA GLN A 63 -2.39 -12.97 -0.24
C GLN A 63 -2.51 -14.39 0.33
N GLY A 64 -3.58 -15.12 -0.04
CA GLY A 64 -3.84 -16.47 0.46
C GLY A 64 -4.67 -16.55 1.74
N ASP A 65 -5.25 -15.45 2.22
CA ASP A 65 -6.03 -15.38 3.46
C ASP A 65 -7.44 -16.00 3.36
N GLY A 66 -7.80 -16.60 2.22
CA GLY A 66 -9.14 -17.10 1.90
C GLY A 66 -9.53 -18.44 2.53
N GLY A 67 -8.81 -18.94 3.54
CA GLY A 67 -9.16 -20.12 4.34
C GLY A 67 -9.07 -21.50 3.65
N CYS A 68 -9.15 -21.57 2.32
CA CYS A 68 -8.98 -22.82 1.57
C CYS A 68 -7.50 -23.16 1.39
N ASN A 69 -7.06 -24.22 2.07
CA ASN A 69 -5.66 -24.63 2.16
C ASN A 69 -5.29 -25.78 1.19
N SER A 70 -6.04 -25.96 0.10
CA SER A 70 -5.70 -27.00 -0.87
C SER A 70 -4.38 -26.68 -1.58
N GLU A 71 -3.62 -27.71 -1.89
CA GLU A 71 -2.33 -27.56 -2.57
C GLU A 71 -2.47 -26.86 -3.93
N LYS A 72 -3.50 -27.22 -4.69
CA LYS A 72 -3.87 -26.52 -5.94
C LYS A 72 -4.08 -25.02 -5.74
N ARG A 73 -4.74 -24.62 -4.65
CA ARG A 73 -4.98 -23.20 -4.35
C ARG A 73 -3.67 -22.47 -4.03
N ARG A 74 -2.80 -23.08 -3.22
CA ARG A 74 -1.48 -22.52 -2.88
C ARG A 74 -0.58 -22.37 -4.11
N ALA A 75 -0.56 -23.37 -5.00
CA ALA A 75 0.18 -23.29 -6.25
C ALA A 75 -0.32 -22.15 -7.15
N LYS A 76 -1.64 -21.99 -7.26
CA LYS A 76 -2.25 -20.86 -8.00
C LYS A 76 -1.87 -19.50 -7.40
N ILE A 77 -1.92 -19.35 -6.07
CA ILE A 77 -1.52 -18.13 -5.37
C ILE A 77 -0.05 -17.81 -5.66
N LYS A 78 0.84 -18.80 -5.53
CA LYS A 78 2.28 -18.63 -5.78
C LYS A 78 2.57 -18.19 -7.22
N SER A 79 1.87 -18.78 -8.20
CA SER A 79 2.02 -18.42 -9.61
C SER A 79 1.54 -17.00 -9.90
N GLU A 80 0.40 -16.60 -9.34
CA GLU A 80 -0.15 -15.23 -9.48
C GLU A 80 0.79 -14.19 -8.86
N LYS A 81 1.24 -14.41 -7.61
CA LYS A 81 2.21 -13.54 -6.94
C LYS A 81 3.47 -13.34 -7.78
N SER A 82 4.04 -14.43 -8.31
CA SER A 82 5.24 -14.36 -9.16
C SER A 82 4.99 -13.52 -10.43
N ALA A 83 3.85 -13.74 -11.09
CA ALA A 83 3.48 -12.99 -12.28
C ALA A 83 3.31 -11.49 -11.99
N GLN A 84 2.62 -11.13 -10.90
CA GLN A 84 2.44 -9.72 -10.48
C GLN A 84 3.76 -9.04 -10.17
N VAL A 85 4.64 -9.71 -9.41
CA VAL A 85 5.96 -9.18 -9.04
C VAL A 85 6.79 -8.91 -10.28
N ASN A 86 6.75 -9.80 -11.29
CA ASN A 86 7.46 -9.61 -12.55
C ASN A 86 6.99 -8.41 -13.36
N ILE A 87 5.73 -7.96 -13.18
CA ILE A 87 5.16 -6.81 -13.90
C ILE A 87 5.02 -5.56 -13.02
N MET A 88 5.56 -5.55 -11.80
CA MET A 88 5.48 -4.41 -10.88
C MET A 88 5.96 -3.11 -11.51
N GLY A 89 7.06 -3.15 -12.26
CA GLY A 89 7.57 -1.98 -12.98
C GLY A 89 6.55 -1.39 -13.96
N THR A 90 5.84 -2.25 -14.70
CA THR A 90 4.75 -1.83 -15.59
C THR A 90 3.55 -1.30 -14.82
N ILE A 91 3.18 -1.92 -13.70
CA ILE A 91 2.07 -1.47 -12.86
C ILE A 91 2.33 -0.06 -12.33
N PHE A 92 3.47 0.16 -11.68
CA PHE A 92 3.83 1.47 -11.15
C PHE A 92 4.06 2.49 -12.28
N GLY A 93 4.68 2.08 -13.39
CA GLY A 93 4.93 2.93 -14.55
C GLY A 93 3.67 3.33 -15.34
N SER A 94 2.58 2.55 -15.23
CA SER A 94 1.30 2.83 -15.89
C SER A 94 0.29 3.52 -14.98
N ALA A 95 0.62 3.75 -13.70
CA ALA A 95 -0.25 4.46 -12.77
C ALA A 95 -0.31 5.95 -13.14
N GLN A 96 -1.48 6.57 -13.00
CA GLN A 96 -1.65 8.02 -13.23
C GLN A 96 -0.78 8.83 -12.26
N ALA A 97 -0.68 8.34 -11.03
CA ALA A 97 0.22 8.85 -10.01
C ALA A 97 0.59 7.71 -9.05
N VAL A 98 1.75 7.85 -8.41
CA VAL A 98 2.16 7.00 -7.30
C VAL A 98 2.05 7.82 -6.03
N VAL A 99 1.16 7.41 -5.13
CA VAL A 99 1.03 8.02 -3.81
C VAL A 99 2.00 7.33 -2.87
N VAL A 100 2.93 8.10 -2.31
CA VAL A 100 3.91 7.59 -1.35
C VAL A 100 3.41 7.82 0.07
N TRP A 101 3.17 6.74 0.81
CA TRP A 101 2.75 6.77 2.20
C TRP A 101 3.94 6.58 3.14
N LEU A 102 4.27 7.63 3.88
CA LEU A 102 5.39 7.65 4.84
C LEU A 102 4.97 7.38 6.29
N GLY A 103 3.72 6.95 6.50
CA GLY A 103 3.14 6.82 7.83
C GLY A 103 2.40 8.07 8.30
N ARG A 104 1.87 8.00 9.52
CA ARG A 104 1.14 9.12 10.14
C ARG A 104 2.09 10.29 10.38
N SER A 105 1.59 11.51 10.20
CA SER A 105 2.34 12.73 10.46
C SER A 105 2.95 12.73 11.86
N SER A 106 4.21 13.15 11.93
CA SER A 106 4.96 13.37 13.16
C SER A 106 5.63 14.75 13.11
N ALA A 107 6.13 15.23 14.25
CA ALA A 107 6.89 16.49 14.27
C ALA A 107 8.07 16.46 13.27
N LEU A 108 8.77 15.32 13.16
CA LEU A 108 9.86 15.15 12.21
C LEU A 108 9.37 15.20 10.75
N THR A 109 8.30 14.48 10.44
CA THR A 109 7.71 14.48 9.08
C THR A 109 7.25 15.88 8.69
N TYR A 110 6.65 16.62 9.61
CA TYR A 110 6.26 18.01 9.39
C TYR A 110 7.46 18.90 9.06
N MET A 111 8.53 18.84 9.86
CA MET A 111 9.76 19.60 9.60
C MET A 111 10.40 19.22 8.25
N ALA A 112 10.48 17.93 7.96
CA ALA A 112 11.01 17.43 6.68
C ALA A 112 10.18 17.94 5.49
N THR A 113 8.85 17.90 5.56
CA THR A 113 8.00 18.43 4.48
C THR A 113 8.20 19.94 4.28
N LYS A 114 8.33 20.71 5.36
CA LYS A 114 8.65 22.15 5.27
C LYS A 114 9.99 22.43 4.61
N LEU A 115 11.00 21.62 4.89
CA LEU A 115 12.33 21.77 4.30
C LEU A 115 12.32 21.49 2.79
N ILE A 116 11.57 20.48 2.34
CA ILE A 116 11.58 20.03 0.94
C ILE A 116 10.56 20.80 0.08
N GLN A 117 9.50 21.37 0.68
CA GLN A 117 8.44 22.08 -0.04
C GLN A 117 8.94 23.18 -1.02
N PRO A 118 9.96 24.01 -0.68
CA PRO A 118 10.51 24.99 -1.63
C PRO A 118 11.14 24.36 -2.89
N LEU A 119 11.72 23.16 -2.77
CA LEU A 119 12.39 22.47 -3.88
C LEU A 119 11.39 22.01 -4.95
N PHE A 120 10.15 21.70 -4.56
CA PHE A 120 9.09 21.30 -5.50
C PHE A 120 8.40 22.50 -6.15
N ASN A 121 8.31 23.64 -5.46
CA ASN A 121 7.63 24.84 -5.98
C ASN A 121 8.47 25.58 -7.03
N ASN A 122 9.79 25.38 -7.08
CA ASN A 122 10.68 26.04 -8.04
C ASN A 122 10.68 25.43 -9.45
N LYS A 123 10.01 24.29 -9.68
CA LYS A 123 9.99 23.62 -11.00
C LYS A 123 8.94 24.14 -12.00
N LYS A 124 8.34 25.32 -11.76
CA LYS A 124 7.35 25.95 -12.68
C LYS A 124 7.92 27.11 -13.53
N LYS A 125 9.24 27.19 -13.72
CA LYS A 125 9.88 28.19 -14.59
C LYS A 125 10.81 27.51 -15.60
N GLU A 126 10.26 26.72 -16.51
CA GLU A 126 10.86 26.41 -17.82
C GLU A 126 9.74 26.33 -18.86
#